data_AF-A0A8T2NCU3-F1
#
_entry.id   AF-A0A8T2NCU3-F1
#
_cell.length_a   1.000
_cell.length_b   1.000
_cell.length_c   1.000
_cell.angle_alpha   90.00
_cell.angle_beta   90.00
_cell.angle_gamma   90.00
#
_symmetry.space_group_name_H-M   'P 1'
#
loop_
_entity.id
_entity.type
_entity.pdbx_description
1 polymer ?
#
loop_
_entity_poly.entity_id
_entity_poly.type
_entity_poly.pdbx_seq_one_letter_code
_entity_poly.pdbx_strand_id
1 'polypeptide(L)'
;MSLADELLADLEEAGDEGEDGLYPGGDGGESDGEAGEGEGGGGLEDIPEEMEVDYSGTESVTSIAKLRHSKPFAEIMDKIAQYVGNQRKNTEGPVEADPEYRLIVAANNLTVEIDNELNIIHKFVRDKYSKRFPELESLVPNSLDYIRTVKELGNNLDKCKNNETLQQILTNATIMVVSVTASTTQG
;
A
#
# COMPACT_ATOMS: atom_id res chain seq x y z
N MET A 1 -40.70 -30.09 13.84
CA MET A 1 -39.48 -29.91 13.04
C MET A 1 -38.54 -29.08 13.89
N SER A 2 -37.40 -29.65 14.25
CA SER A 2 -36.35 -28.92 14.99
C SER A 2 -35.56 -28.05 14.01
N LEU A 3 -34.98 -26.94 14.47
CA LEU A 3 -34.08 -26.08 13.66
C LEU A 3 -32.88 -26.87 13.10
N ALA A 4 -32.54 -28.00 13.74
CA ALA A 4 -31.51 -28.93 13.28
C ALA A 4 -31.96 -29.79 12.09
N ASP A 5 -33.26 -30.07 11.94
CA ASP A 5 -33.78 -30.86 10.81
C ASP A 5 -33.83 -30.00 9.53
N GLU A 6 -34.01 -28.69 9.66
CA GLU A 6 -34.09 -27.75 8.54
C GLU A 6 -32.70 -27.46 7.93
N LEU A 7 -31.66 -27.40 8.76
CA LEU A 7 -30.26 -27.26 8.32
C LEU A 7 -29.68 -28.54 7.68
N LEU A 8 -30.18 -29.71 8.06
CA LEU A 8 -29.75 -30.99 7.49
C LEU A 8 -30.30 -31.18 6.06
N ALA A 9 -31.50 -30.69 5.78
CA ALA A 9 -32.09 -30.73 4.44
C ALA A 9 -31.33 -29.84 3.43
N ASP A 10 -30.89 -28.65 3.86
CA ASP A 10 -30.15 -27.69 3.02
C ASP A 10 -28.73 -28.19 2.65
N LEU A 11 -28.17 -29.09 3.47
CA LEU A 11 -26.86 -29.70 3.26
C LEU A 11 -26.93 -30.99 2.41
N GLU A 12 -28.06 -31.68 2.42
CA GLU A 12 -28.32 -32.86 1.57
C GLU A 12 -28.62 -32.46 0.11
N GLU A 13 -29.21 -31.29 -0.12
CA GLU A 13 -29.45 -30.75 -1.47
C GLU A 13 -28.15 -30.24 -2.16
N ALA A 14 -27.13 -29.85 -1.38
CA ALA A 14 -25.83 -29.40 -1.92
C ALA A 14 -24.80 -30.55 -2.11
N GLY A 15 -25.15 -31.79 -1.74
CA GLY A 15 -24.25 -32.95 -1.73
C GLY A 15 -24.31 -33.87 -2.96
N ASP A 16 -25.20 -33.61 -3.93
CA ASP A 16 -25.44 -34.48 -5.10
C ASP A 16 -24.96 -33.88 -6.45
N GLU A 17 -23.87 -33.11 -6.45
CA GLU A 17 -23.10 -32.87 -7.70
C GLU A 17 -21.72 -33.52 -7.56
N GLY A 18 -21.66 -34.77 -8.04
CA GLY A 18 -20.57 -35.72 -7.86
C GLY A 18 -19.21 -35.29 -8.43
N GLU A 19 -18.20 -35.64 -7.67
CA GLU A 19 -16.81 -35.80 -8.07
C GLU A 19 -16.66 -37.14 -8.82
N ASP A 20 -16.39 -37.12 -10.13
CA ASP A 20 -15.70 -38.23 -10.80
C ASP A 20 -14.98 -37.74 -12.07
N GLY A 21 -13.66 -37.91 -12.11
CA GLY A 21 -12.83 -37.53 -13.24
C GLY A 21 -12.69 -38.66 -14.27
N LEU A 22 -12.52 -38.33 -15.55
CA LEU A 22 -11.67 -39.09 -16.48
C LEU A 22 -11.48 -38.34 -17.81
N TYR A 23 -10.23 -38.17 -18.23
CA TYR A 23 -9.84 -37.83 -19.60
C TYR A 23 -10.37 -38.87 -20.59
N PRO A 24 -10.82 -38.44 -21.78
CA PRO A 24 -10.31 -39.02 -23.03
C PRO A 24 -10.00 -37.89 -24.03
N GLY A 25 -8.84 -37.85 -24.69
CA GLY A 25 -8.39 -38.85 -25.66
C GLY A 25 -8.80 -38.37 -27.06
N GLY A 26 -7.85 -37.83 -27.82
CA GLY A 26 -8.10 -37.23 -29.14
C GLY A 26 -8.30 -38.26 -30.27
N ASP A 27 -8.93 -37.82 -31.35
CA ASP A 27 -8.65 -38.20 -32.74
C ASP A 27 -9.37 -37.21 -33.70
N GLY A 28 -8.79 -37.01 -34.89
CA GLY A 28 -9.02 -35.87 -35.77
C GLY A 28 -10.23 -35.90 -36.73
N GLY A 29 -10.26 -34.91 -37.63
CA GLY A 29 -11.20 -34.84 -38.76
C GLY A 29 -11.38 -33.43 -39.33
N GLU A 30 -11.01 -33.26 -40.60
CA GLU A 30 -10.81 -32.03 -41.39
C GLU A 30 -12.06 -31.20 -41.77
N SER A 31 -11.80 -30.04 -42.40
CA SER A 31 -12.65 -29.17 -43.25
C SER A 31 -13.29 -27.95 -42.55
N ASP A 32 -13.40 -26.75 -43.11
CA ASP A 32 -12.82 -26.02 -44.25
C ASP A 32 -13.37 -24.57 -44.13
N GLY A 33 -12.69 -23.54 -44.64
CA GLY A 33 -13.34 -22.29 -45.05
C GLY A 33 -13.21 -21.03 -44.17
N GLU A 34 -12.64 -20.00 -44.80
CA GLU A 34 -12.37 -18.62 -44.39
C GLU A 34 -13.59 -17.76 -44.02
N ALA A 35 -13.42 -16.78 -43.12
CA ALA A 35 -13.68 -15.34 -43.37
C ALA A 35 -13.47 -14.53 -42.08
N GLY A 36 -12.72 -13.43 -42.19
CA GLY A 36 -12.38 -12.55 -41.08
C GLY A 36 -13.42 -11.46 -40.77
N GLU A 37 -12.95 -10.58 -39.88
CA GLU A 37 -13.48 -9.29 -39.45
C GLU A 37 -14.45 -9.27 -38.25
N GLY A 38 -14.10 -8.47 -37.25
CA GLY A 38 -15.06 -7.85 -36.33
C GLY A 38 -14.70 -7.93 -34.86
N GLU A 39 -13.83 -7.01 -34.42
CA GLU A 39 -13.37 -6.82 -33.05
C GLU A 39 -14.50 -6.72 -32.01
N GLY A 40 -14.34 -7.47 -30.92
CA GLY A 40 -15.19 -7.40 -29.71
C GLY A 40 -14.43 -7.86 -28.48
N GLY A 41 -13.13 -7.55 -28.42
CA GLY A 41 -12.29 -7.76 -27.24
C GLY A 41 -12.51 -6.62 -26.26
N GLY A 42 -13.36 -6.84 -25.25
CA GLY A 42 -13.39 -6.03 -24.04
C GLY A 42 -12.09 -6.24 -23.27
N GLY A 43 -11.01 -5.66 -23.78
CA GLY A 43 -9.76 -5.49 -23.07
C GLY A 43 -10.02 -4.55 -21.90
N LEU A 44 -9.73 -5.05 -20.70
CA LEU A 44 -9.64 -4.25 -19.49
C LEU A 44 -8.75 -3.06 -19.82
N GLU A 45 -9.34 -1.87 -19.86
CA GLU A 45 -8.60 -0.62 -20.04
C GLU A 45 -7.53 -0.56 -18.96
N ASP A 46 -6.27 -0.61 -19.39
CA ASP A 46 -5.10 -0.34 -18.56
C ASP A 46 -5.36 0.96 -17.80
N ILE A 47 -5.42 0.83 -16.48
CA ILE A 47 -5.40 1.95 -15.56
C ILE A 47 -4.12 2.74 -15.90
N PRO A 48 -4.20 4.03 -16.24
CA PRO A 48 -3.01 4.78 -16.60
C PRO A 48 -1.98 4.68 -15.48
N GLU A 49 -0.80 4.14 -15.79
CA GLU A 49 0.39 4.24 -14.94
C GLU A 49 0.46 5.67 -14.42
N GLU A 50 0.45 5.81 -13.09
CA GLU A 50 0.60 7.07 -12.40
C GLU A 50 1.73 7.86 -13.07
N MET A 51 1.47 9.11 -13.49
CA MET A 51 2.47 9.99 -14.08
C MET A 51 3.82 9.84 -13.36
N GLU A 52 4.82 9.29 -14.05
CA GLU A 52 6.20 9.28 -13.58
C GLU A 52 6.72 10.72 -13.59
N VAL A 53 6.43 11.45 -12.51
CA VAL A 53 7.00 12.77 -12.29
C VAL A 53 8.45 12.56 -11.89
N ASP A 54 9.38 12.84 -12.79
CA ASP A 54 10.81 12.77 -12.50
C ASP A 54 11.21 13.87 -11.49
N TYR A 55 11.52 13.46 -10.26
CA TYR A 55 11.99 14.34 -9.20
C TYR A 55 13.52 14.45 -9.14
N SER A 56 14.26 13.89 -10.12
CA SER A 56 15.72 13.83 -10.13
C SER A 56 16.41 15.18 -9.94
N GLY A 57 15.83 16.25 -10.50
CA GLY A 57 16.32 17.63 -10.43
C GLY A 57 15.95 18.41 -9.17
N THR A 58 15.14 17.85 -8.27
CA THR A 58 14.80 18.49 -6.99
C THR A 58 15.81 18.10 -5.90
N GLU A 59 16.30 19.08 -5.15
CA GLU A 59 17.27 18.87 -4.06
C GLU A 59 16.61 18.71 -2.69
N SER A 60 15.37 19.21 -2.50
CA SER A 60 14.70 19.23 -1.20
C SER A 60 13.33 18.56 -1.23
N VAL A 61 13.07 17.74 -0.21
CA VAL A 61 11.78 17.11 0.07
C VAL A 61 10.67 18.15 0.29
N THR A 62 11.00 19.35 0.76
CA THR A 62 10.02 20.44 0.98
C THR A 62 9.43 21.00 -0.31
N SER A 63 10.07 20.77 -1.46
CA SER A 63 9.57 21.20 -2.76
C SER A 63 8.46 20.28 -3.28
N ILE A 64 8.50 19.00 -2.89
CA ILE A 64 7.58 17.95 -3.33
C ILE A 64 6.48 17.67 -2.31
N ALA A 65 6.79 17.76 -1.00
CA ALA A 65 5.86 17.56 0.10
C ALA A 65 5.52 18.92 0.75
N LYS A 66 4.33 19.44 0.45
CA LYS A 66 3.87 20.78 0.83
C LYS A 66 2.82 20.75 1.95
N LEU A 67 2.19 19.60 2.20
CA LEU A 67 1.09 19.45 3.15
C LEU A 67 1.50 19.89 4.55
N ARG A 68 2.71 19.53 4.99
CA ARG A 68 3.24 19.90 6.31
C ARG A 68 3.27 21.41 6.56
N HIS A 69 3.47 22.20 5.51
CA HIS A 69 3.52 23.67 5.55
C HIS A 69 2.21 24.32 5.08
N SER A 70 1.21 23.52 4.72
CA SER A 70 -0.09 24.01 4.28
C SER A 70 -0.87 24.61 5.46
N LYS A 71 -1.61 25.69 5.19
CA LYS A 71 -2.51 26.30 6.19
C LYS A 71 -3.57 25.30 6.72
N PRO A 72 -4.21 24.47 5.87
CA PRO A 72 -5.20 23.50 6.35
C PRO A 72 -4.64 22.51 7.37
N PHE A 73 -3.42 22.01 7.16
CA PHE A 73 -2.77 21.09 8.10
C PHE A 73 -2.56 21.76 9.47
N ALA A 74 -2.04 22.99 9.49
CA ALA A 74 -1.82 23.74 10.72
C ALA A 74 -3.14 24.01 11.48
N GLU A 75 -4.17 24.46 10.76
CA GLU A 75 -5.48 24.75 11.36
C GLU A 75 -6.16 23.50 11.96
N ILE A 76 -6.07 22.36 11.29
CA ILE A 76 -6.64 21.09 11.78
C ILE A 76 -5.85 20.62 13.01
N MET A 77 -4.52 20.65 12.98
CA MET A 77 -3.67 20.25 14.11
C MET A 77 -3.91 21.14 15.35
N ASP A 78 -4.06 22.46 15.16
CA ASP A 78 -4.38 23.39 16.25
C ASP A 78 -5.74 23.10 16.87
N LYS A 79 -6.75 22.79 16.05
CA LYS A 79 -8.08 22.39 16.53
C LYS A 79 -8.01 21.06 17.29
N ILE A 80 -7.30 20.06 16.77
CA ILE A 80 -7.11 18.77 17.47
C ILE A 80 -6.49 19.00 18.84
N ALA A 81 -5.44 19.83 18.94
CA ALA A 81 -4.80 20.15 20.21
C ALA A 81 -5.77 20.80 21.22
N GLN A 82 -6.68 21.66 20.77
CA GLN A 82 -7.71 22.27 21.62
C GLN A 82 -8.72 21.24 22.16
N TYR A 83 -9.17 20.30 21.32
CA TYR A 83 -10.19 19.30 21.69
C TYR A 83 -9.62 18.15 22.52
N VAL A 84 -8.34 17.78 22.33
CA VAL A 84 -7.67 16.74 23.15
C VAL A 84 -7.59 17.14 24.63
N GLY A 85 -7.39 18.43 24.92
CA GLY A 85 -7.33 18.95 26.29
C GLY A 85 -8.71 19.20 26.93
N ASN A 86 -9.75 19.45 26.13
CA ASN A 86 -11.07 19.87 26.58
C ASN A 86 -12.16 18.92 26.06
N GLN A 87 -12.25 17.71 26.62
CA GLN A 87 -13.36 16.80 26.33
C GLN A 87 -14.69 17.43 26.75
N ARG A 88 -15.60 17.61 25.78
CA ARG A 88 -16.96 18.06 26.05
C ARG A 88 -17.76 16.91 26.67
N LYS A 89 -18.59 17.26 27.68
CA LYS A 89 -19.43 16.29 28.40
C LYS A 89 -20.86 16.17 27.86
N ASN A 90 -21.27 17.03 26.93
CA ASN A 90 -22.62 17.02 26.37
C ASN A 90 -22.60 17.51 24.92
N THR A 91 -23.22 16.74 24.03
CA THR A 91 -23.50 17.12 22.64
C THR A 91 -24.99 17.42 22.54
N GLU A 92 -25.35 18.68 22.26
CA GLU A 92 -26.75 19.08 22.08
C GLU A 92 -27.02 19.33 20.59
N GLY A 93 -27.85 18.48 19.99
CA GLY A 93 -28.27 18.59 18.59
C GLY A 93 -27.83 17.41 17.70
N PRO A 94 -28.14 17.45 16.39
CA PRO A 94 -27.71 16.43 15.44
C PRO A 94 -26.18 16.34 15.37
N VAL A 95 -25.65 15.11 15.42
CA VAL A 95 -24.20 14.83 15.49
C VAL A 95 -23.44 15.43 14.30
N GLU A 96 -24.07 15.51 13.13
CA GLU A 96 -23.49 16.08 11.90
C GLU A 96 -23.26 17.60 11.95
N ALA A 97 -23.99 18.29 12.84
CA ALA A 97 -23.79 19.72 13.09
C ALA A 97 -22.70 19.97 14.14
N ASP A 98 -22.22 18.94 14.85
CA ASP A 98 -21.19 19.09 15.86
C ASP A 98 -19.86 19.50 15.21
N PRO A 99 -19.25 20.62 15.65
CA PRO A 99 -17.93 21.03 15.16
C PRO A 99 -16.83 19.99 15.39
N GLU A 100 -16.94 19.13 16.41
CA GLU A 100 -16.02 18.04 16.69
C GLU A 100 -16.16 16.92 15.64
N TYR A 101 -17.39 16.56 15.26
CA TYR A 101 -17.63 15.61 14.18
C TYR A 101 -17.04 16.11 12.85
N ARG A 102 -17.25 17.40 12.53
CA ARG A 102 -16.65 18.02 11.33
C ARG A 102 -15.12 18.01 11.37
N LEU A 103 -14.52 18.19 12.55
CA LEU A 103 -13.08 18.10 12.72
C LEU A 103 -12.57 16.67 12.47
N ILE A 104 -13.28 15.65 12.95
CA ILE A 104 -12.93 14.24 12.71
C ILE A 104 -12.97 13.93 11.21
N VAL A 105 -14.02 14.36 10.51
CA VAL A 105 -14.11 14.18 9.04
C VAL A 105 -12.96 14.89 8.33
N ALA A 106 -12.66 16.14 8.71
CA ALA A 106 -11.54 16.87 8.14
C ALA A 106 -10.17 16.21 8.43
N ALA A 107 -9.99 15.64 9.63
CA ALA A 107 -8.79 14.91 10.01
C ALA A 107 -8.63 13.61 9.22
N ASN A 108 -9.71 12.87 8.96
CA ASN A 108 -9.66 11.67 8.12
C ASN A 108 -9.25 12.01 6.68
N ASN A 109 -9.79 13.09 6.10
CA ASN A 109 -9.35 13.54 4.79
C ASN A 109 -7.86 13.94 4.80
N LEU A 110 -7.39 14.55 5.89
CA LEU A 110 -5.97 14.89 6.04
C LEU A 110 -5.08 13.64 6.08
N THR A 111 -5.54 12.52 6.66
CA THR A 111 -4.80 11.25 6.65
C THR A 111 -4.56 10.74 5.23
N VAL A 112 -5.56 10.85 4.35
CA VAL A 112 -5.41 10.44 2.93
C VAL A 112 -4.34 11.29 2.23
N GLU A 113 -4.34 12.59 2.46
CA GLU A 113 -3.32 13.49 1.91
C GLU A 113 -1.92 13.19 2.48
N ILE A 114 -1.82 12.81 3.76
CA ILE A 114 -0.55 12.39 4.38
C ILE A 114 -0.02 11.12 3.71
N ASP A 115 -0.89 10.13 3.46
CA ASP A 115 -0.49 8.87 2.79
C ASP A 115 -0.03 9.13 1.35
N ASN A 116 -0.71 10.03 0.63
CA ASN A 116 -0.30 10.45 -0.71
C ASN A 116 1.09 11.12 -0.70
N GLU A 117 1.34 12.05 0.22
CA GLU A 117 2.67 12.67 0.34
C GLU A 117 3.73 11.68 0.80
N LEU A 118 3.40 10.74 1.70
CA LEU A 118 4.32 9.70 2.12
C LEU A 118 4.80 8.87 0.93
N ASN A 119 3.89 8.50 0.02
CA ASN A 119 4.23 7.80 -1.23
C ASN A 119 5.15 8.63 -2.13
N ILE A 120 4.87 9.93 -2.28
CA ILE A 120 5.72 10.84 -3.06
C ILE A 120 7.13 10.93 -2.45
N ILE A 121 7.23 11.08 -1.13
CA ILE A 121 8.50 11.12 -0.40
C ILE A 121 9.25 9.79 -0.55
N HIS A 122 8.54 8.67 -0.45
CA HIS A 122 9.12 7.34 -0.62
C HIS A 122 9.74 7.18 -2.01
N LYS A 123 9.00 7.52 -3.08
CA LYS A 123 9.50 7.53 -4.46
C LYS A 123 10.75 8.42 -4.57
N PHE A 124 10.72 9.65 -4.05
CA PHE A 124 11.86 10.55 -4.08
C PHE A 124 13.12 9.99 -3.37
N VAL A 125 12.95 9.41 -2.18
CA VAL A 125 14.07 8.83 -1.42
C VAL A 125 14.62 7.61 -2.16
N ARG A 126 13.73 6.76 -2.69
CA ARG A 126 14.10 5.59 -3.50
C ARG A 126 14.92 5.99 -4.71
N ASP A 127 14.45 6.95 -5.50
CA ASP A 127 15.11 7.34 -6.75
C ASP A 127 16.52 7.93 -6.52
N LYS A 128 16.74 8.55 -5.35
CA LYS A 128 18.06 9.03 -4.94
C LYS A 128 18.95 7.91 -4.39
N TYR A 129 18.39 7.03 -3.56
CA TYR A 129 19.14 5.99 -2.85
C TYR A 129 19.40 4.73 -3.69
N SER A 130 18.62 4.52 -4.75
CA SER A 130 18.81 3.43 -5.73
C SER A 130 20.19 3.44 -6.37
N LYS A 131 20.85 4.61 -6.45
CA LYS A 131 22.24 4.73 -6.91
C LYS A 131 23.26 4.02 -6.02
N ARG A 132 22.92 3.82 -4.73
CA ARG A 132 23.80 3.23 -3.73
C ARG A 132 23.38 1.81 -3.35
N PHE A 133 22.08 1.57 -3.22
CA PHE A 133 21.57 0.26 -2.83
C PHE A 133 20.19 0.01 -3.48
N PRO A 134 20.16 -0.29 -4.79
CA PRO A 134 18.91 -0.44 -5.55
C PRO A 134 18.04 -1.59 -5.03
N GLU A 135 18.65 -2.66 -4.53
CA GLU A 135 17.91 -3.85 -4.08
C GLU A 135 17.06 -3.58 -2.83
N LEU A 136 17.37 -2.53 -2.05
CA LEU A 136 16.67 -2.23 -0.80
C LEU A 136 15.16 -2.03 -0.99
N GLU A 137 14.72 -1.52 -2.15
CA GLU A 137 13.30 -1.31 -2.46
C GLU A 137 12.52 -2.62 -2.41
N SER A 138 13.06 -3.67 -3.02
CA SER A 138 12.43 -5.00 -3.05
C SER A 138 12.48 -5.71 -1.69
N LEU A 139 13.47 -5.36 -0.86
CA LEU A 139 13.67 -5.99 0.46
C LEU A 139 12.78 -5.38 1.54
N VAL A 140 12.42 -4.10 1.42
CA VAL A 140 11.62 -3.37 2.41
C VAL A 140 10.44 -2.69 1.70
N PRO A 141 9.30 -3.37 1.54
CA PRO A 141 8.15 -2.83 0.80
C PRO A 141 7.39 -1.74 1.57
N ASN A 142 7.54 -1.67 2.89
CA ASN A 142 6.90 -0.64 3.70
C ASN A 142 7.64 0.70 3.56
N SER A 143 6.94 1.75 3.16
CA SER A 143 7.53 3.07 2.88
C SER A 143 8.20 3.72 4.09
N LEU A 144 7.61 3.61 5.28
CA LEU A 144 8.19 4.20 6.50
C LEU A 144 9.44 3.45 6.94
N ASP A 145 9.40 2.11 6.88
CA ASP A 145 10.55 1.29 7.24
C ASP A 145 11.68 1.51 6.24
N TYR A 146 11.39 1.58 4.94
CA TYR A 146 12.37 1.91 3.91
C TYR A 146 13.06 3.25 4.20
N ILE A 147 12.30 4.33 4.40
CA ILE A 147 12.85 5.67 4.68
C ILE A 147 13.71 5.65 5.96
N ARG A 148 13.26 4.97 7.02
CA ARG A 148 14.01 4.85 8.28
C ARG A 148 15.30 4.03 8.11
N THR A 149 15.24 2.94 7.36
CA THR A 149 16.41 2.10 7.05
C THR A 149 17.42 2.87 6.21
N VAL A 150 16.99 3.59 5.18
CA VAL A 150 17.84 4.47 4.36
C VAL A 150 18.52 5.52 5.23
N LYS A 151 17.76 6.16 6.14
CA LYS A 151 18.30 7.16 7.07
C LYS A 151 19.41 6.60 7.97
N GLU A 152 19.24 5.36 8.44
CA GLU A 152 20.19 4.74 9.37
C GLU A 152 21.45 4.22 8.66
N LEU A 153 21.28 3.61 7.48
CA LEU A 153 22.39 3.10 6.66
C LEU A 153 23.20 4.24 6.05
N GLY A 154 22.54 5.15 5.35
CA GLY A 154 23.19 6.16 4.52
C GLY A 154 24.19 5.50 3.55
N ASN A 155 25.40 6.03 3.44
CA ASN A 155 26.40 5.46 2.52
C ASN A 155 27.11 4.21 3.07
N ASN A 156 27.05 3.96 4.38
CA ASN A 156 27.79 2.88 5.03
C ASN A 156 26.87 1.67 5.29
N LEU A 157 26.91 0.72 4.35
CA LEU A 157 26.07 -0.47 4.40
C LEU A 157 26.53 -1.50 5.45
N ASP A 158 27.75 -1.39 5.98
CA ASP A 158 28.22 -2.29 7.05
C ASP A 158 27.46 -2.10 8.36
N LYS A 159 26.77 -0.98 8.51
CA LYS A 159 25.89 -0.71 9.65
C LYS A 159 24.75 -1.72 9.77
N CYS A 160 24.37 -2.45 8.73
CA CYS A 160 23.29 -3.43 8.81
C CYS A 160 23.50 -4.50 9.90
N LYS A 161 24.75 -4.88 10.20
CA LYS A 161 25.05 -6.11 10.97
C LYS A 161 24.84 -5.97 12.49
N ASN A 162 25.05 -4.79 13.06
CA ASN A 162 25.08 -4.58 14.51
C ASN A 162 24.33 -3.30 14.95
N ASN A 163 23.21 -2.99 14.30
CA ASN A 163 22.49 -1.76 14.57
C ASN A 163 21.17 -2.02 15.32
N GLU A 164 21.15 -1.62 16.58
CA GLU A 164 19.97 -1.75 17.46
C GLU A 164 18.77 -0.97 16.92
N THR A 165 19.00 0.18 16.27
CA THR A 165 17.93 0.98 15.65
C THR A 165 17.29 0.22 14.49
N LEU A 166 18.09 -0.46 13.66
CA LEU A 166 17.54 -1.28 12.56
C LEU A 166 16.73 -2.47 13.07
N GLN A 167 17.12 -3.06 14.21
CA GLN A 167 16.36 -4.15 14.84
C GLN A 167 14.99 -3.70 15.39
N GLN A 168 14.81 -2.40 15.64
CA GLN A 168 13.51 -1.83 16.01
C GLN A 168 12.62 -1.54 14.79
N ILE A 169 13.19 -1.50 13.58
CA ILE A 169 12.50 -1.15 12.34
C ILE A 169 12.19 -2.41 11.54
N LEU A 170 13.18 -3.29 11.37
CA LEU A 170 13.13 -4.46 10.51
C LEU A 170 13.23 -5.74 11.34
N THR A 171 12.63 -6.82 10.84
CA THR A 171 12.81 -8.14 11.45
C THR A 171 14.26 -8.61 11.29
N ASN A 172 14.73 -9.47 12.21
CA ASN A 172 16.07 -10.06 12.11
C ASN A 172 16.28 -10.81 10.78
N ALA A 173 15.24 -11.44 10.24
CA ALA A 173 15.31 -12.09 8.94
C ALA A 173 15.58 -11.09 7.81
N THR A 174 14.84 -9.98 7.78
CA THR A 174 15.05 -8.89 6.80
C THR A 174 16.44 -8.28 6.94
N ILE A 175 16.93 -8.05 8.16
CA ILE A 175 18.28 -7.51 8.40
C ILE A 175 19.37 -8.44 7.86
N MET A 176 19.22 -9.76 8.02
CA MET A 176 20.16 -10.73 7.46
C MET A 176 20.17 -10.67 5.93
N VAL A 177 19.00 -10.69 5.29
CA VAL A 177 18.90 -10.62 3.82
C VAL A 177 19.50 -9.30 3.31
N VAL A 178 19.14 -8.17 3.92
CA VAL A 178 19.71 -6.85 3.59
C VAL A 178 21.23 -6.84 3.77
N SER A 179 21.77 -7.45 4.83
CA SER A 179 23.22 -7.52 5.07
C SER A 179 23.96 -8.36 4.03
N VAL A 180 23.36 -9.47 3.59
CA VAL A 180 23.92 -10.34 2.54
C VAL A 180 23.91 -9.60 1.21
N THR A 181 22.76 -9.06 0.81
CA THR A 181 22.62 -8.30 -0.45
C THR A 181 23.50 -7.05 -0.46
N ALA A 182 23.62 -6.35 0.66
CA ALA A 182 24.52 -5.21 0.81
C ALA A 182 26.00 -5.58 0.62
N SER A 183 26.40 -6.82 0.94
CA SER A 183 27.78 -7.28 0.74
C SER A 183 28.09 -7.60 -0.73
N THR A 184 27.05 -7.77 -1.56
CA THR A 184 27.17 -8.10 -3.00
C THR A 184 26.61 -7.02 -3.92
N THR A 185 26.10 -5.90 -3.36
CA THR A 185 25.52 -4.82 -4.16
C THR A 185 26.60 -4.17 -5.03
N GLN A 186 26.20 -3.74 -6.23
CA GLN A 186 27.09 -3.12 -7.22
C GLN A 186 27.11 -1.58 -7.14
N GLY A 187 26.24 -0.99 -6.31
CA GLY A 187 26.17 0.45 -6.05
C GLY A 187 27.16 0.94 -4.99
#